data_AF-A0A2V2V469-F1
#
_entry.id   AF-A0A2V2V469-F1
#
_cell.length_a   1.000
_cell.length_b   1.000
_cell.length_c   1.000
_cell.angle_alpha   90.00
_cell.angle_beta   90.00
_cell.angle_gamma   90.00
#
_symmetry.space_group_name_H-M   'P 1'
#
loop_
_entity.id
_entity.type
_entity.pdbx_description
1 polymer ?
#
loop_
_entity_poly.entity_id
_entity_poly.type
_entity_poly.pdbx_seq_one_letter_code
_entity_poly.pdbx_strand_id
1 'polypeptide(L)'
;MGEESVFPVPPVEDRPMFYQRTLLFFTKAVDALLTLAEQSLPPLEISESVYILQACQRLERDSEGKSIEEVRAGLNRVRPMIDAALGPSTAGTTKRPGDVCQLLSVVSKLQDTHHMTDLSRAALGLLPLALASASAKDICAALQVLVRLSGSSPEVTEPLLLRRVLEAVRPKLFLIAETHPASMRHVECSLLMSTLSRLEEELADDLVNLLCGCFTASMDLAQPAQLIPFLQGLFRCSEAASRSSADTHNVPFWEVARLPSASMH
;
A
#
# COMPACT_ATOMS: atom_id res chain seq x y z
N MET A 1 4.07 8.75 -60.67
CA MET A 1 4.68 8.58 -59.33
C MET A 1 4.53 9.91 -58.61
N GLY A 2 3.90 10.05 -57.45
CA GLY A 2 3.35 9.03 -56.55
C GLY A 2 1.95 9.40 -56.09
N GLU A 3 1.17 8.36 -55.84
CA GLU A 3 -0.11 8.42 -55.15
C GLU A 3 0.18 8.77 -53.68
N GLU A 4 -0.30 9.92 -53.23
CA GLU A 4 -0.37 10.22 -51.80
C GLU A 4 -1.39 9.25 -51.18
N SER A 5 -0.87 8.25 -50.46
CA SER A 5 -1.68 7.37 -49.64
C SER A 5 -2.32 8.19 -48.53
N VAL A 6 -3.55 8.63 -48.75
CA VAL A 6 -4.43 9.13 -47.69
C VAL A 6 -4.68 7.94 -46.76
N PHE A 7 -3.88 7.83 -45.70
CA PHE A 7 -4.19 6.91 -44.61
C PHE A 7 -5.56 7.30 -44.06
N PRO A 8 -6.52 6.37 -43.99
CA PRO A 8 -7.82 6.67 -43.40
C PRO A 8 -7.59 7.01 -41.94
N VAL A 9 -7.93 8.25 -41.56
CA VAL A 9 -8.15 8.62 -40.16
C VAL A 9 -9.18 7.63 -39.63
N PRO A 10 -8.86 6.85 -38.57
CA PRO A 10 -9.82 5.89 -38.04
C PRO A 10 -11.09 6.67 -37.66
N PRO A 11 -12.29 6.10 -37.89
CA PRO A 11 -13.53 6.77 -37.56
C PRO A 11 -13.47 7.12 -36.07
N VAL A 12 -13.86 8.36 -35.76
CA VAL A 12 -14.16 8.77 -34.39
C VAL A 12 -15.31 7.86 -33.94
N GLU A 13 -14.99 6.70 -33.38
CA GLU A 13 -15.99 5.89 -32.69
C GLU A 13 -16.57 6.81 -31.63
N ASP A 14 -17.88 7.05 -31.72
CA ASP A 14 -18.62 7.80 -30.73
C ASP A 14 -18.33 7.15 -29.37
N ARG A 15 -17.50 7.80 -28.56
CA ARG A 15 -17.16 7.41 -27.19
C ARG A 15 -18.35 6.83 -26.40
N PRO A 16 -19.59 7.38 -26.49
CA PRO A 16 -20.74 6.77 -25.82
C PRO A 16 -21.09 5.35 -26.29
N MET A 17 -20.94 5.01 -27.58
CA MET A 17 -21.20 3.67 -28.11
C MET A 17 -20.14 2.66 -27.64
N PHE A 18 -18.87 3.07 -27.61
CA PHE A 18 -17.79 2.24 -27.06
C PHE A 18 -17.99 1.97 -25.57
N TYR A 19 -18.39 3.00 -24.81
CA TYR A 19 -18.69 2.87 -23.38
C TYR A 19 -19.84 1.88 -23.13
N GLN A 20 -20.98 2.04 -23.81
CA GLN A 20 -22.13 1.13 -23.65
C GLN A 20 -21.78 -0.32 -23.96
N ARG A 21 -20.98 -0.55 -25.01
CA ARG A 21 -20.52 -1.90 -25.36
C ARG A 21 -19.60 -2.48 -24.28
N THR A 22 -18.71 -1.66 -23.71
CA THR A 22 -17.80 -2.08 -22.63
C THR A 22 -18.58 -2.41 -21.36
N LEU A 23 -19.57 -1.60 -21.01
CA LEU A 23 -20.45 -1.84 -19.86
C LEU A 23 -21.25 -3.14 -20.03
N LEU A 24 -21.78 -3.40 -21.23
CA LEU A 24 -22.45 -4.68 -21.53
C LEU A 24 -21.51 -5.87 -21.37
N PHE A 25 -20.26 -5.77 -21.84
CA PHE A 25 -19.27 -6.82 -21.63
C PHE A 25 -18.93 -7.03 -20.16
N PHE A 26 -18.82 -5.95 -19.38
CA PHE A 26 -18.60 -6.02 -17.95
C PHE A 26 -19.73 -6.77 -17.23
N THR A 27 -20.98 -6.41 -17.50
CA THR A 27 -22.14 -7.10 -16.89
C THR A 27 -22.18 -8.58 -17.25
N LYS A 28 -21.94 -8.92 -18.52
CA LYS A 28 -21.85 -10.32 -18.96
C LYS A 28 -20.69 -11.08 -18.31
N ALA A 29 -19.54 -10.42 -18.11
CA ALA A 29 -18.40 -11.01 -17.43
C ALA A 29 -18.71 -11.27 -15.95
N VAL A 30 -19.42 -10.36 -15.28
CA VAL A 30 -19.92 -10.58 -13.92
C VAL A 30 -20.85 -11.81 -13.86
N ASP A 31 -21.81 -11.92 -14.77
CA ASP A 31 -22.71 -13.08 -14.84
C ASP A 31 -21.94 -14.40 -15.05
N ALA A 32 -20.95 -14.38 -15.95
CA ALA A 32 -20.09 -15.54 -16.21
C ALA A 32 -19.25 -15.91 -14.99
N LEU A 33 -18.66 -14.94 -14.29
CA LEU A 33 -17.88 -15.17 -13.07
C LEU A 33 -18.73 -15.82 -11.98
N LEU A 34 -19.96 -15.34 -11.77
CA LEU A 34 -20.87 -15.91 -10.78
C LEU A 34 -21.28 -17.34 -11.14
N THR A 35 -21.56 -17.59 -12.42
CA THR A 35 -21.88 -18.94 -12.91
C THR A 35 -20.71 -19.91 -12.73
N LEU A 36 -19.47 -19.45 -12.97
CA LEU A 36 -18.25 -20.24 -12.78
C LEU A 36 -17.95 -20.49 -11.29
N ALA A 37 -18.26 -19.52 -10.42
CA ALA A 37 -18.07 -19.64 -8.98
C ALA A 37 -18.96 -20.72 -8.36
N GLU A 38 -20.17 -20.92 -8.88
CA GLU A 38 -21.06 -22.02 -8.48
C GLU A 38 -20.53 -23.40 -8.89
N GLN A 39 -19.66 -23.45 -9.90
CA GLN A 39 -19.22 -24.69 -10.55
C GLN A 39 -17.79 -25.10 -10.18
N SER A 40 -16.97 -24.20 -9.61
CA SER A 40 -15.54 -24.47 -9.40
C SER A 40 -14.97 -23.94 -8.09
N LEU A 41 -14.06 -24.74 -7.53
CA LEU A 41 -13.02 -24.36 -6.57
C LEU A 41 -11.69 -24.35 -7.35
N PRO A 42 -10.74 -23.43 -7.08
CA PRO A 42 -10.61 -22.61 -5.88
C PRO A 42 -11.28 -21.22 -5.94
N PRO A 43 -11.45 -20.54 -4.79
CA PRO A 43 -11.90 -19.15 -4.74
C PRO A 43 -10.90 -18.20 -5.43
N LEU A 44 -11.41 -17.03 -5.80
CA LEU A 44 -10.69 -15.95 -6.47
C LEU A 44 -9.41 -15.55 -5.70
N GLU A 45 -8.31 -15.29 -6.42
CA GLU A 45 -7.07 -14.76 -5.85
C GLU A 45 -7.13 -13.23 -5.65
N ILE A 46 -6.19 -12.67 -4.87
CA ILE A 46 -6.12 -11.20 -4.68
C ILE A 46 -5.80 -10.49 -6.00
N SER A 47 -4.91 -11.07 -6.81
CA SER A 47 -4.55 -10.57 -8.15
C SER A 47 -5.78 -10.46 -9.06
N GLU A 48 -6.66 -11.45 -9.02
CA GLU A 48 -7.92 -11.46 -9.77
C GLU A 48 -8.91 -10.41 -9.23
N SER A 49 -8.99 -10.26 -7.91
CA SER A 49 -9.80 -9.20 -7.26
C SER A 49 -9.35 -7.82 -7.72
N VAL A 50 -8.03 -7.61 -7.82
CA VAL A 50 -7.44 -6.38 -8.32
C VAL A 50 -7.91 -6.07 -9.74
N TYR A 51 -7.96 -7.05 -10.64
CA TYR A 51 -8.40 -6.81 -12.02
C TYR A 51 -9.88 -6.44 -12.10
N ILE A 52 -10.73 -7.08 -11.31
CA ILE A 52 -12.17 -6.75 -11.22
C ILE A 52 -12.34 -5.31 -10.73
N LEU A 53 -11.63 -4.92 -9.67
CA LEU A 53 -11.70 -3.58 -9.09
C LEU A 53 -11.14 -2.50 -10.02
N GLN A 54 -10.06 -2.81 -10.76
CA GLN A 54 -9.53 -1.90 -11.79
C GLN A 54 -10.52 -1.71 -12.94
N ALA A 55 -11.23 -2.76 -13.35
CA ALA A 55 -12.28 -2.65 -14.36
C ALA A 55 -13.42 -1.75 -13.88
N CYS A 56 -13.87 -1.94 -12.64
CA CYS A 56 -14.87 -1.06 -12.01
C CYS A 56 -14.39 0.39 -11.98
N GLN A 57 -13.17 0.65 -11.50
CA GLN A 57 -12.60 1.99 -11.40
C GLN A 57 -12.54 2.71 -12.77
N ARG A 58 -12.16 2.00 -13.83
CA ARG A 58 -12.09 2.56 -15.19
C ARG A 58 -13.49 2.89 -15.71
N LEU A 59 -14.45 2.00 -15.51
CA LEU A 59 -15.83 2.22 -15.93
C LEU A 59 -16.49 3.36 -15.14
N GLU A 60 -16.26 3.45 -13.82
CA GLU A 60 -16.76 4.56 -13.00
C GLU A 60 -16.19 5.92 -13.47
N ARG A 61 -14.93 5.97 -13.91
CA ARG A 61 -14.28 7.21 -14.35
C ARG A 61 -14.86 7.78 -15.65
N ASP A 62 -15.26 6.91 -16.56
CA ASP A 62 -15.70 7.29 -17.90
C ASP A 62 -17.25 7.41 -18.00
N SER A 63 -17.93 7.47 -16.85
CA SER A 63 -19.37 7.29 -16.72
C SER A 63 -20.04 8.43 -15.96
N GLU A 64 -21.33 8.68 -16.26
CA GLU A 64 -22.19 9.61 -15.52
C GLU A 64 -23.56 8.98 -15.22
N GLY A 65 -24.14 9.33 -14.08
CA GLY A 65 -25.51 8.96 -13.71
C GLY A 65 -25.75 7.44 -13.64
N LYS A 66 -26.76 6.96 -14.38
CA LYS A 66 -27.25 5.56 -14.34
C LYS A 66 -26.17 4.53 -14.65
N SER A 67 -25.22 4.88 -15.51
CA SER A 67 -24.12 4.00 -15.90
C SER A 67 -23.17 3.70 -14.74
N ILE A 68 -23.04 4.60 -13.76
CA ILE A 68 -22.25 4.35 -12.53
C ILE A 68 -22.99 3.35 -11.62
N GLU A 69 -24.33 3.47 -11.52
CA GLU A 69 -25.14 2.56 -10.72
C GLU A 69 -25.07 1.12 -11.23
N GLU A 70 -25.02 0.92 -12.55
CA GLU A 70 -24.84 -0.40 -13.15
C GLU A 70 -23.47 -1.03 -12.82
N VAL A 71 -22.40 -0.24 -12.84
CA VAL A 71 -21.06 -0.70 -12.44
C VAL A 71 -21.03 -1.09 -10.96
N ARG A 72 -21.63 -0.26 -10.10
CA ARG A 72 -21.73 -0.53 -8.66
C ARG A 72 -22.59 -1.76 -8.37
N ALA A 73 -23.69 -1.94 -9.12
CA ALA A 73 -24.51 -3.14 -9.03
C ALA A 73 -23.71 -4.39 -9.44
N GLY A 74 -22.91 -4.30 -10.50
CA GLY A 74 -21.98 -5.38 -10.88
C GLY A 74 -20.97 -5.69 -9.79
N LEU A 75 -20.33 -4.67 -9.19
CA LEU A 75 -19.40 -4.83 -8.08
C LEU A 75 -20.06 -5.49 -6.86
N ASN A 76 -21.26 -5.05 -6.48
CA ASN A 76 -22.03 -5.64 -5.38
C ASN A 76 -22.29 -7.14 -5.59
N ARG A 77 -22.52 -7.56 -6.83
CA ARG A 77 -22.78 -8.98 -7.14
C ARG A 77 -21.54 -9.85 -7.01
N VAL A 78 -20.37 -9.36 -7.43
CA VAL A 78 -19.09 -10.09 -7.29
C VAL A 78 -18.42 -9.87 -5.94
N ARG A 79 -18.95 -8.98 -5.09
CA ARG A 79 -18.39 -8.63 -3.79
C ARG A 79 -18.15 -9.84 -2.88
N PRO A 80 -19.07 -10.83 -2.76
CA PRO A 80 -18.82 -12.01 -1.93
C PRO A 80 -17.59 -12.81 -2.38
N MET A 81 -17.29 -12.85 -3.68
CA MET A 81 -16.09 -13.52 -4.21
C MET A 81 -14.81 -12.77 -3.81
N ILE A 82 -14.86 -11.43 -3.87
CA ILE A 82 -13.75 -10.58 -3.42
C ILE A 82 -13.55 -10.75 -1.92
N ASP A 83 -14.62 -10.70 -1.11
CA ASP A 83 -14.51 -10.88 0.35
C ASP A 83 -13.93 -12.26 0.71
N ALA A 84 -14.30 -13.32 -0.03
CA ALA A 84 -13.67 -14.63 0.12
C ALA A 84 -12.17 -14.61 -0.22
N ALA A 85 -11.75 -13.86 -1.25
CA ALA A 85 -10.34 -13.68 -1.61
C ALA A 85 -9.55 -12.91 -0.55
N LEU A 86 -10.22 -12.01 0.19
CA LEU A 86 -9.66 -11.27 1.33
C LEU A 86 -9.73 -12.06 2.65
N GLY A 87 -10.39 -13.21 2.66
CA GLY A 87 -10.40 -14.13 3.79
C GLY A 87 -9.08 -14.89 3.95
N PRO A 88 -9.02 -15.77 4.97
CA PRO A 88 -7.90 -16.70 5.16
C PRO A 88 -7.64 -17.52 3.89
N SER A 89 -6.37 -17.71 3.54
CA SER A 89 -6.01 -18.52 2.38
C SER A 89 -6.44 -19.97 2.58
N THR A 90 -7.25 -20.48 1.66
CA THR A 90 -7.66 -21.89 1.63
C THR A 90 -6.49 -22.83 1.32
N ALA A 91 -5.41 -22.31 0.72
CA ALA A 91 -4.19 -23.05 0.39
C ALA A 91 -3.13 -23.04 1.52
N GLY A 92 -3.44 -22.46 2.68
CA GLY A 92 -2.51 -22.38 3.82
C GLY A 92 -1.30 -21.46 3.61
N THR A 93 -1.26 -20.70 2.51
CA THR A 93 -0.19 -19.75 2.18
C THR A 93 -0.58 -18.33 2.59
N THR A 94 0.37 -17.56 3.12
CA THR A 94 0.15 -16.13 3.36
C THR A 94 0.04 -15.39 2.02
N LYS A 95 -0.81 -14.37 1.99
CA LYS A 95 -0.97 -13.49 0.82
C LYS A 95 0.33 -12.70 0.62
N ARG A 96 0.76 -12.50 -0.63
CA ARG A 96 2.03 -11.79 -0.91
C ARG A 96 1.87 -10.31 -0.58
N PRO A 97 2.88 -9.67 0.05
CA PRO A 97 2.86 -8.23 0.34
C PRO A 97 2.55 -7.37 -0.88
N GLY A 98 3.17 -7.67 -2.03
CA GLY A 98 2.97 -6.92 -3.27
C GLY A 98 1.51 -6.92 -3.73
N ASP A 99 0.84 -8.08 -3.66
CA ASP A 99 -0.56 -8.22 -4.08
C ASP A 99 -1.48 -7.41 -3.16
N VAL A 100 -1.24 -7.44 -1.85
CA VAL A 100 -2.01 -6.66 -0.86
C VAL A 100 -1.79 -5.16 -1.06
N CYS A 101 -0.55 -4.72 -1.30
CA CYS A 101 -0.23 -3.32 -1.60
C CYS A 101 -0.88 -2.84 -2.90
N GLN A 102 -0.91 -3.69 -3.92
CA GLN A 102 -1.57 -3.40 -5.20
C GLN A 102 -3.09 -3.30 -5.01
N LEU A 103 -3.69 -4.22 -4.26
CA LEU A 103 -5.10 -4.17 -3.88
C LEU A 103 -5.44 -2.86 -3.18
N LEU A 104 -4.72 -2.50 -2.12
CA LEU A 104 -4.93 -1.23 -1.41
C LEU A 104 -4.82 -0.02 -2.34
N SER A 105 -3.83 -0.01 -3.24
CA SER A 105 -3.62 1.08 -4.21
C SER A 105 -4.73 1.21 -5.25
N VAL A 106 -5.47 0.14 -5.53
CA VAL A 106 -6.62 0.13 -6.45
C VAL A 106 -7.90 0.48 -5.71
N VAL A 107 -8.15 -0.16 -4.58
CA VAL A 107 -9.34 0.05 -3.76
C VAL A 107 -9.44 1.51 -3.31
N SER A 108 -8.32 2.14 -2.92
CA SER A 108 -8.28 3.53 -2.45
C SER A 108 -8.73 4.56 -3.49
N LYS A 109 -9.01 4.13 -4.73
CA LYS A 109 -9.39 4.99 -5.85
C LYS A 109 -10.80 4.69 -6.39
N LEU A 110 -11.55 3.81 -5.71
CA LEU A 110 -12.96 3.59 -6.02
C LEU A 110 -13.75 4.87 -5.73
N GLN A 111 -14.72 5.20 -6.59
CA GLN A 111 -15.54 6.40 -6.39
C GLN A 111 -16.62 6.20 -5.32
N ASP A 112 -17.09 4.96 -5.17
CA ASP A 112 -18.00 4.60 -4.09
C ASP A 112 -17.25 4.56 -2.76
N THR A 113 -17.54 5.53 -1.89
CA THR A 113 -16.88 5.71 -0.60
C THR A 113 -17.12 4.53 0.34
N HIS A 114 -18.28 3.87 0.28
CA HIS A 114 -18.58 2.72 1.10
C HIS A 114 -17.71 1.52 0.68
N HIS A 115 -17.68 1.23 -0.61
CA HIS A 115 -16.83 0.17 -1.16
C HIS A 115 -15.34 0.44 -0.92
N MET A 116 -14.89 1.68 -1.17
CA MET A 116 -13.52 2.12 -0.91
C MET A 116 -13.13 1.85 0.54
N THR A 117 -13.97 2.28 1.49
CA THR A 117 -13.65 2.19 2.91
C THR A 117 -13.60 0.74 3.38
N ASP A 118 -14.63 -0.05 3.09
CA ASP A 118 -14.74 -1.42 3.59
C ASP A 118 -13.66 -2.34 3.02
N LEU A 119 -13.43 -2.28 1.70
CA LEU A 119 -12.40 -3.08 1.05
C LEU A 119 -11.01 -2.65 1.49
N SER A 120 -10.79 -1.34 1.74
CA SER A 120 -9.49 -0.88 2.20
C SER A 120 -9.21 -1.36 3.62
N ARG A 121 -10.20 -1.30 4.53
CA ARG A 121 -10.06 -1.86 5.89
C ARG A 121 -9.79 -3.37 5.86
N ALA A 122 -10.53 -4.12 5.03
CA ALA A 122 -10.31 -5.56 4.86
C ALA A 122 -8.91 -5.86 4.32
N ALA A 123 -8.46 -5.14 3.28
CA ALA A 123 -7.13 -5.29 2.71
C ALA A 123 -6.01 -4.87 3.68
N LEU A 124 -6.21 -3.82 4.48
CA LEU A 124 -5.27 -3.43 5.54
C LEU A 124 -5.14 -4.52 6.60
N GLY A 125 -6.24 -5.20 6.93
CA GLY A 125 -6.26 -6.33 7.85
C GLY A 125 -5.37 -7.51 7.41
N LEU A 126 -5.05 -7.61 6.12
CA LEU A 126 -4.16 -8.64 5.58
C LEU A 126 -2.68 -8.32 5.70
N LEU A 127 -2.31 -7.04 5.82
CA LEU A 127 -0.91 -6.61 5.83
C LEU A 127 -0.07 -7.26 6.93
N PRO A 128 -0.50 -7.33 8.22
CA PRO A 128 0.33 -7.91 9.27
C PRO A 128 0.81 -9.34 8.96
N LEU A 129 -0.08 -10.17 8.40
CA LEU A 129 0.25 -11.54 8.03
C LEU A 129 1.10 -11.61 6.76
N ALA A 130 0.79 -10.77 5.75
CA ALA A 130 1.57 -10.71 4.51
C ALA A 130 3.04 -10.30 4.79
N LEU A 131 3.24 -9.37 5.73
CA LEU A 131 4.55 -8.84 6.09
C LEU A 131 5.49 -9.86 6.74
N ALA A 132 4.98 -10.98 7.24
CA ALA A 132 5.81 -12.06 7.80
C ALA A 132 6.88 -12.57 6.80
N SER A 133 6.56 -12.60 5.50
CA SER A 133 7.46 -13.02 4.42
C SER A 133 8.03 -11.86 3.60
N ALA A 134 7.83 -10.61 4.02
CA ALA A 134 8.21 -9.42 3.25
C ALA A 134 9.73 -9.18 3.20
N SER A 135 10.21 -8.60 2.10
CA SER A 135 11.53 -7.96 2.02
C SER A 135 11.48 -6.52 2.56
N ALA A 136 12.64 -5.88 2.74
CA ALA A 136 12.70 -4.46 3.11
C ALA A 136 11.96 -3.55 2.12
N LYS A 137 12.02 -3.88 0.81
CA LYS A 137 11.32 -3.14 -0.24
C LYS A 137 9.81 -3.29 -0.13
N ASP A 138 9.33 -4.49 0.18
CA ASP A 138 7.90 -4.75 0.38
C ASP A 138 7.36 -3.97 1.59
N ILE A 139 8.13 -3.93 2.69
CA ILE A 139 7.79 -3.14 3.88
C ILE A 139 7.73 -1.65 3.53
N CYS A 140 8.73 -1.14 2.81
CA CYS A 140 8.73 0.25 2.33
C CYS A 140 7.48 0.57 1.49
N ALA A 141 7.12 -0.31 0.55
CA ALA A 141 5.94 -0.14 -0.30
C ALA A 141 4.65 -0.15 0.52
N ALA A 142 4.52 -1.07 1.47
CA ALA A 142 3.36 -1.16 2.37
C ALA A 142 3.21 0.11 3.22
N LEU A 143 4.30 0.61 3.82
CA LEU A 143 4.27 1.84 4.61
C LEU A 143 3.97 3.07 3.75
N GLN A 144 4.49 3.17 2.52
CA GLN A 144 4.13 4.24 1.59
C GLN A 144 2.64 4.23 1.22
N VAL A 145 2.06 3.04 1.01
CA VAL A 145 0.61 2.89 0.78
C VAL A 145 -0.16 3.35 2.01
N LEU A 146 0.25 2.91 3.20
CA LEU A 146 -0.39 3.23 4.46
C LEU A 146 -0.38 4.74 4.75
N VAL A 147 0.78 5.38 4.61
CA VAL A 147 0.93 6.84 4.76
C VAL A 147 0.05 7.61 3.77
N ARG A 148 -0.08 7.13 2.52
CA ARG A 148 -0.99 7.75 1.54
C ARG A 148 -2.45 7.61 1.97
N LEU A 149 -2.86 6.42 2.42
CA LEU A 149 -4.21 6.15 2.92
C LEU A 149 -4.54 7.02 4.14
N SER A 150 -3.63 7.11 5.12
CA SER A 150 -3.84 7.97 6.30
C SER A 150 -4.02 9.44 5.92
N GLY A 151 -3.33 9.91 4.88
CA GLY A 151 -3.45 11.29 4.41
C GLY A 151 -4.69 11.57 3.55
N SER A 152 -5.15 10.60 2.76
CA SER A 152 -6.27 10.79 1.82
C SER A 152 -7.63 10.32 2.35
N SER A 153 -7.62 9.33 3.23
CA SER A 153 -8.80 8.59 3.70
C SER A 153 -8.59 8.14 5.15
N PRO A 154 -8.44 9.08 6.10
CA PRO A 154 -8.11 8.77 7.50
C PRO A 154 -9.14 7.85 8.17
N GLU A 155 -10.40 7.84 7.70
CA GLU A 155 -11.46 6.94 8.15
C GLU A 155 -11.15 5.45 7.94
N VAL A 156 -10.23 5.13 7.02
CA VAL A 156 -9.78 3.77 6.72
C VAL A 156 -8.68 3.30 7.69
N THR A 157 -7.81 4.22 8.12
CA THR A 157 -6.64 3.90 8.93
C THR A 157 -6.90 4.11 10.41
N GLU A 158 -7.75 3.24 10.98
CA GLU A 158 -8.02 3.25 12.42
C GLU A 158 -6.74 3.01 13.23
N PRO A 159 -6.52 3.70 14.37
CA PRO A 159 -5.28 3.60 15.16
C PRO A 159 -4.91 2.15 15.52
N LEU A 160 -5.89 1.32 15.88
CA LEU A 160 -5.66 -0.08 16.22
C LEU A 160 -5.14 -0.91 15.04
N LEU A 161 -5.61 -0.64 13.82
CA LEU A 161 -5.13 -1.33 12.61
C LEU A 161 -3.72 -0.86 12.25
N LEU A 162 -3.49 0.45 12.32
CA LEU A 162 -2.18 1.05 12.08
C LEU A 162 -1.12 0.48 13.03
N ARG A 163 -1.44 0.44 14.33
CA ARG A 163 -0.59 -0.16 15.36
C ARG A 163 -0.27 -1.63 15.08
N ARG A 164 -1.26 -2.45 14.68
CA ARG A 164 -1.02 -3.86 14.32
C ARG A 164 -0.06 -4.03 13.14
N VAL A 165 -0.14 -3.14 12.14
CA VAL A 165 0.81 -3.14 11.02
C VAL A 165 2.21 -2.81 11.53
N LEU A 166 2.36 -1.78 12.37
CA LEU A 166 3.65 -1.39 12.94
C LEU A 166 4.25 -2.49 13.84
N GLU A 167 3.41 -3.16 14.65
CA GLU A 167 3.79 -4.30 15.48
C GLU A 167 4.27 -5.51 14.65
N ALA A 168 3.76 -5.68 13.42
CA ALA A 168 4.26 -6.70 12.49
C ALA A 168 5.54 -6.27 11.75
N VAL A 169 5.66 -4.98 11.40
CA VAL A 169 6.83 -4.41 10.71
C VAL A 169 8.07 -4.47 11.59
N ARG A 170 7.97 -4.07 12.86
CA ARG A 170 9.11 -3.96 13.77
C ARG A 170 9.95 -5.24 13.85
N PRO A 171 9.45 -6.42 14.30
CA PRO A 171 10.26 -7.63 14.40
C PRO A 171 10.80 -8.09 13.05
N LYS A 172 10.08 -7.81 11.95
CA LYS A 172 10.52 -8.15 10.61
C LYS A 172 11.73 -7.31 10.17
N LEU A 173 11.75 -6.02 10.47
CA LEU A 173 12.89 -5.15 10.18
C LEU A 173 14.15 -5.56 10.96
N PHE A 174 14.00 -5.91 12.23
CA PHE A 174 15.11 -6.45 13.02
C PHE A 174 15.65 -7.75 12.40
N LEU A 175 14.77 -8.70 12.08
CA LEU A 175 15.17 -9.95 11.42
C LEU A 175 15.88 -9.70 10.08
N ILE A 176 15.39 -8.76 9.26
CA ILE A 176 16.03 -8.41 7.97
C ILE A 176 17.41 -7.80 8.21
N ALA A 177 17.57 -6.90 9.18
CA ALA A 177 18.85 -6.29 9.48
C ALA A 177 19.89 -7.33 9.92
N GLU A 178 19.47 -8.35 10.67
CA GLU A 178 20.35 -9.43 11.12
C GLU A 178 20.69 -10.44 10.00
N THR A 179 19.69 -10.84 9.20
CA THR A 179 19.84 -11.92 8.22
C THR A 179 20.24 -11.46 6.83
N HIS A 180 19.89 -10.22 6.47
CA HIS A 180 20.10 -9.64 5.15
C HIS A 180 20.54 -8.17 5.25
N PRO A 181 21.66 -7.85 5.92
CA PRO A 181 22.06 -6.48 6.24
C PRO A 181 22.19 -5.58 4.99
N ALA A 182 22.55 -6.14 3.84
CA ALA A 182 22.62 -5.42 2.56
C ALA A 182 21.25 -4.93 2.04
N SER A 183 20.14 -5.39 2.60
CA SER A 183 18.77 -4.99 2.24
C SER A 183 18.30 -3.75 3.00
N MET A 184 18.97 -3.37 4.09
CA MET A 184 18.64 -2.23 4.95
C MET A 184 19.75 -1.18 4.85
N ARG A 185 19.97 -0.63 3.64
CA ARG A 185 21.00 0.42 3.40
C ARG A 185 20.39 1.82 3.54
N HIS A 186 21.20 2.85 3.34
CA HIS A 186 20.80 4.25 3.42
C HIS A 186 19.54 4.60 2.61
N VAL A 187 19.31 3.97 1.45
CA VAL A 187 18.09 4.18 0.63
C VAL A 187 16.85 3.68 1.37
N GLU A 188 16.84 2.40 1.77
CA GLU A 188 15.73 1.81 2.49
C GLU A 188 15.53 2.46 3.86
N CYS A 189 16.60 2.73 4.61
CA CYS A 189 16.51 3.40 5.92
C CYS A 189 15.97 4.83 5.82
N SER A 190 16.39 5.59 4.81
CA SER A 190 15.82 6.92 4.50
C SER A 190 14.32 6.84 4.26
N LEU A 191 13.90 5.88 3.43
CA LEU A 191 12.50 5.71 3.09
C LEU A 191 11.68 5.24 4.30
N LEU A 192 12.17 4.28 5.07
CA LEU A 192 11.53 3.78 6.29
C LEU A 192 11.40 4.89 7.32
N MET A 193 12.47 5.63 7.62
CA MET A 193 12.44 6.73 8.59
C MET A 193 11.45 7.83 8.15
N SER A 194 11.51 8.24 6.89
CA SER A 194 10.62 9.27 6.34
C SER A 194 9.15 8.85 6.33
N THR A 195 8.85 7.58 6.06
CA THR A 195 7.47 7.06 6.04
C THR A 195 6.92 6.81 7.44
N LEU A 196 7.66 6.12 8.30
CA LEU A 196 7.25 5.81 9.66
C LEU A 196 7.00 7.10 10.47
N SER A 197 7.88 8.10 10.35
CA SER A 197 7.74 9.38 11.06
C SER A 197 6.53 10.23 10.66
N ARG A 198 5.82 9.83 9.60
CA ARG A 198 4.59 10.49 9.11
C ARG A 198 3.31 9.78 9.55
N LEU A 199 3.43 8.59 10.12
CA LEU A 199 2.31 7.91 10.73
C LEU A 199 2.09 8.54 12.11
N GLU A 200 0.84 8.84 12.45
CA GLU A 200 0.47 9.49 13.73
C GLU A 200 0.53 8.50 14.92
N GLU A 201 1.53 7.62 14.93
CA GLU A 201 1.78 6.63 15.96
C GLU A 201 3.18 6.85 16.56
N GLU A 202 3.31 6.62 17.85
CA GLU A 202 4.60 6.70 18.54
C GLU A 202 5.52 5.57 18.05
N LEU A 203 6.65 5.94 17.44
CA LEU A 203 7.64 4.97 17.00
C LEU A 203 8.49 4.52 18.17
N ALA A 204 8.71 3.21 18.26
CA ALA A 204 9.55 2.65 19.29
C ALA A 204 11.03 3.07 19.11
N ASP A 205 11.67 3.47 20.22
CA ASP A 205 13.05 3.95 20.24
C ASP A 205 14.06 2.96 19.63
N ASP A 206 13.86 1.67 19.84
CA ASP A 206 14.72 0.62 19.28
C ASP A 206 14.63 0.55 17.76
N LEU A 207 13.45 0.79 17.17
CA LEU A 207 13.26 0.86 15.73
C LEU A 207 13.96 2.09 15.15
N VAL A 208 13.85 3.24 15.82
CA VAL A 208 14.58 4.46 15.43
C VAL A 208 16.09 4.20 15.48
N ASN A 209 16.58 3.58 16.57
CA ASN A 209 17.99 3.23 16.74
C ASN A 209 18.48 2.23 15.69
N LEU A 210 17.67 1.23 15.34
CA LEU A 210 17.98 0.28 14.27
C LEU A 210 18.19 1.01 12.94
N LEU A 211 17.25 1.88 12.56
CA LEU A 211 17.32 2.64 11.32
C LEU A 211 18.51 3.61 11.30
N CYS A 212 18.81 4.26 12.43
CA CYS A 212 20.02 5.07 12.59
C CYS A 212 21.29 4.24 12.39
N GLY A 213 21.43 3.11 13.06
CA GLY A 213 22.61 2.24 12.93
C GLY A 213 22.80 1.72 11.50
N CYS A 214 21.73 1.28 10.85
CA CYS A 214 21.78 0.82 9.46
C CYS A 214 22.09 1.97 8.47
N PHE A 215 21.53 3.16 8.69
CA PHE A 215 21.81 4.32 7.85
C PHE A 215 23.27 4.76 7.98
N THR A 216 23.78 4.90 9.21
CA THR A 216 25.16 5.35 9.47
C THR A 216 26.18 4.39 8.90
N ALA A 217 25.94 3.08 8.97
CA ALA A 217 26.81 2.05 8.39
C ALA A 217 26.98 2.13 6.87
N SER A 218 26.12 2.88 6.16
CA SER A 218 26.21 3.07 4.71
C SER A 218 26.07 4.53 4.28
N MET A 219 26.29 5.46 5.21
CA MET A 219 26.08 6.90 5.04
C MET A 219 27.06 7.53 4.05
N ASP A 220 28.28 7.00 3.93
CA ASP A 220 29.28 7.49 2.98
C ASP A 220 28.84 7.36 1.51
N LEU A 221 27.86 6.50 1.24
CA LEU A 221 27.27 6.30 -0.09
C LEU A 221 25.97 7.10 -0.29
N ALA A 222 25.44 7.73 0.77
CA ALA A 222 24.17 8.43 0.72
C ALA A 222 24.30 9.76 -0.01
N GLN A 223 23.34 10.05 -0.90
CA GLN A 223 23.22 11.37 -1.52
C GLN A 223 22.30 12.27 -0.67
N PRO A 224 22.31 13.60 -0.89
CA PRO A 224 21.37 14.51 -0.21
C PRO A 224 19.91 14.08 -0.33
N ALA A 225 19.54 13.43 -1.44
CA ALA A 225 18.21 12.88 -1.68
C ALA A 225 17.80 11.79 -0.67
N GLN A 226 18.73 11.10 -0.03
CA GLN A 226 18.45 10.14 1.05
C GLN A 226 18.69 10.76 2.43
N LEU A 227 19.71 11.60 2.58
CA LEU A 227 20.05 12.21 3.86
C LEU A 227 18.96 13.18 4.35
N ILE A 228 18.46 14.05 3.48
CA ILE A 228 17.47 15.07 3.86
C ILE A 228 16.17 14.43 4.36
N PRO A 229 15.52 13.48 3.65
CA PRO A 229 14.30 12.85 4.16
C PRO A 229 14.52 12.05 5.44
N PHE A 230 15.71 11.46 5.62
CA PHE A 230 16.06 10.73 6.84
C PHE A 230 16.12 11.68 8.05
N LEU A 231 16.85 12.80 7.92
CA LEU A 231 16.95 13.82 8.97
C LEU A 231 15.59 14.48 9.29
N GLN A 232 14.77 14.73 8.27
CA GLN A 232 13.40 15.23 8.46
C GLN A 232 12.55 14.22 9.26
N GLY A 233 12.71 12.93 9.00
CA GLY A 233 12.01 11.90 9.75
C GLY A 233 12.48 11.83 11.21
N LEU A 234 13.79 11.89 11.44
CA LEU A 234 14.35 11.95 12.81
C LEU A 234 13.87 13.16 13.60
N PHE A 235 13.83 14.32 12.97
CA PHE A 235 13.32 15.54 13.59
C PHE A 235 11.87 15.36 14.06
N ARG A 236 10.99 14.83 13.21
CA ARG A 236 9.59 14.53 13.56
C ARG A 236 9.48 13.55 14.73
N CYS A 237 10.32 12.51 14.77
CA CYS A 237 10.33 11.54 15.86
C CYS A 237 10.71 12.21 17.18
N SER A 238 11.72 13.09 17.18
CA SER A 238 12.10 13.84 18.37
C SER A 238 11.00 14.81 18.82
N GLU A 239 10.35 15.53 17.89
CA GLU A 239 9.24 16.40 18.23
C GLU A 239 8.04 15.65 18.83
N ALA A 240 7.79 14.43 18.36
CA ALA A 240 6.75 13.56 18.90
C ALA A 240 7.10 13.09 20.32
N ALA A 241 8.34 12.62 20.53
CA ALA A 241 8.83 12.22 21.84
C ALA A 241 8.76 13.36 22.87
N SER A 242 9.17 14.59 22.50
CA SER A 242 9.10 15.75 23.38
C SER A 242 7.67 16.17 23.75
N ARG A 243 6.67 15.86 22.91
CA ARG A 243 5.26 16.10 23.22
C ARG A 243 4.68 15.04 24.17
N SER A 244 5.17 13.80 24.07
CA SER A 244 4.81 12.67 24.93
C SER A 244 5.39 12.82 26.35
N SER A 245 6.62 13.35 26.47
CA SER A 245 7.39 13.43 27.71
C SER A 245 7.16 14.68 28.58
N ALA A 246 6.02 15.38 28.42
CA ALA A 246 5.76 16.69 29.04
C ALA A 246 5.84 16.74 30.59
N ASP A 247 6.08 15.63 31.29
CA ASP A 247 6.25 15.57 32.74
C ASP A 247 7.69 15.31 33.25
N THR A 248 8.72 15.07 32.42
CA THR A 248 10.10 14.92 32.93
C THR A 248 11.19 15.36 31.92
N HIS A 249 12.04 16.30 32.36
CA HIS A 249 13.29 16.79 31.75
C HIS A 249 13.55 16.47 30.26
N ASN A 250 13.28 17.45 29.40
CA ASN A 250 13.57 17.44 27.97
C ASN A 250 15.07 17.32 27.68
N VAL A 251 15.50 16.16 27.19
CA VAL A 251 16.75 15.97 26.46
C VAL A 251 16.36 15.36 25.11
N PRO A 252 16.69 15.99 23.97
CA PRO A 252 16.43 15.43 22.66
C PRO A 252 17.00 14.01 22.53
N PHE A 253 16.31 13.11 21.84
CA PHE A 253 16.71 11.69 21.72
C PHE A 253 18.16 11.49 21.23
N TRP A 254 18.67 12.37 20.37
CA TRP A 254 20.04 12.33 19.86
C TRP A 254 21.11 12.77 20.87
N GLU A 255 20.72 13.37 22.01
CA GLU A 255 21.63 13.67 23.12
C GLU A 255 21.73 12.49 24.11
N VAL A 256 20.78 11.55 24.08
CA VAL A 256 20.76 10.36 24.97
C VAL A 256 21.38 9.13 24.29
N ALA A 257 21.25 8.99 22.97
CA ALA A 257 21.88 7.92 22.22
C ALA A 257 23.40 8.16 22.12
N ARG A 258 24.19 7.36 22.85
CA ARG A 258 25.60 7.12 22.50
C ARG A 258 25.62 6.49 21.10
N LEU A 259 25.60 7.34 20.06
CA LEU A 259 25.95 6.93 18.71
C LEU A 259 27.26 6.15 18.82
N PRO A 260 27.37 4.92 18.30
CA PRO A 260 28.64 4.22 18.32
C PRO A 260 29.64 5.13 17.61
N SER A 261 30.67 5.54 18.36
CA SER A 261 31.78 6.30 17.84
C SER A 261 32.27 5.55 16.61
N ALA A 262 32.15 6.16 15.44
CA ALA A 262 32.84 5.63 14.27
C ALA A 262 34.33 5.64 14.60
N SER A 263 34.85 4.49 15.03
CA SER A 263 36.28 4.27 15.14
C SER A 263 36.80 4.26 13.72
N MET A 264 37.27 5.41 13.24
CA MET A 264 38.15 5.47 12.09
C MET A 264 39.38 4.63 12.42
N HIS A 265 39.52 3.50 11.73
CA HIS A 265 40.78 2.80 11.55
C HIS A 265 41.14 2.84 10.07
#